data_AF-A0A6P9CJF3-F1
#
_entry.id   AF-A0A6P9CJF3-F1
#
_cell.length_a   1.000
_cell.length_b   1.000
_cell.length_c   1.000
_cell.angle_alpha   90.00
_cell.angle_beta   90.00
_cell.angle_gamma   90.00
#
_symmetry.space_group_name_H-M   'P 1'
#
loop_
_entity.id
_entity.type
_entity.pdbx_description
1 polymer ?
#
loop_
_entity_poly.entity_id
_entity_poly.type
_entity_poly.pdbx_seq_one_letter_code
_entity_poly.pdbx_strand_id
1 'polypeptide(L)'
;MNFEPIRIKLLVLFYLNIVFVRVVLPCSVEEYQVGQLFSVAEASKNNTGGGEGIEVLKNEPYQHEGEQGQYTHKIYHLQSKVPGFIKMFAPEGSLVVHERAWNAYPYCRTVITNEYMKDDFFVKIETWHKPDLGEQENVHGLDADTWKDVEVVHIDIGDRTQVSDDDYKPDEDPALFKSLKTDRGPLGPDWKRELANNEDCPHMCAYKLVTVKFRWWGLQGRVEKFIQKIRQKGTVRGMTVGDE
;
A
#
# COMPACT_ATOMS: atom_id res chain seq x y z
N MET A 1 -55.22 -10.41 10.48
CA MET A 1 -53.81 -10.83 10.58
C MET A 1 -53.06 -10.15 9.44
N ASN A 2 -52.33 -9.08 9.77
CA ASN A 2 -51.54 -8.33 8.81
C ASN A 2 -50.26 -9.13 8.52
N PHE A 3 -50.14 -9.66 7.31
CA PHE A 3 -48.89 -10.17 6.79
C PHE A 3 -48.05 -8.96 6.37
N GLU A 4 -47.06 -8.60 7.18
CA GLU A 4 -45.96 -7.75 6.69
C GLU A 4 -45.19 -8.55 5.63
N PRO A 5 -44.97 -7.98 4.43
CA PRO A 5 -44.07 -8.60 3.48
C PRO A 5 -42.66 -8.50 4.04
N ILE A 6 -42.08 -9.67 4.34
CA ILE A 6 -40.67 -9.87 4.59
C ILE A 6 -39.91 -9.19 3.44
N ARG A 7 -39.43 -7.96 3.68
CA ARG A 7 -38.40 -7.35 2.87
C ARG A 7 -37.19 -8.26 3.02
N ILE A 8 -37.06 -9.20 2.10
CA ILE A 8 -35.79 -9.82 1.75
C ILE A 8 -34.91 -8.65 1.28
N LYS A 9 -34.27 -7.98 2.24
CA LYS A 9 -33.03 -7.25 2.01
C LYS A 9 -32.06 -8.31 1.54
N LEU A 10 -32.05 -8.54 0.23
CA LEU A 10 -30.93 -9.14 -0.46
C LEU A 10 -29.76 -8.17 -0.21
N LEU A 11 -29.09 -8.35 0.94
CA LEU A 11 -27.84 -7.70 1.27
C LEU A 11 -26.84 -8.28 0.27
N VAL A 12 -26.82 -7.71 -0.93
CA VAL A 12 -25.62 -7.71 -1.74
C VAL A 12 -24.60 -7.03 -0.84
N LEU A 13 -23.77 -7.81 -0.16
CA LEU A 13 -22.69 -7.28 0.66
C LEU A 13 -21.84 -6.42 -0.28
N PHE A 14 -21.92 -5.10 -0.09
CA PHE A 14 -21.07 -4.12 -0.74
C PHE A 14 -19.80 -4.07 0.10
N TYR A 15 -18.69 -4.57 -0.43
CA TYR A 15 -17.45 -4.66 0.36
C TYR A 15 -16.64 -3.38 0.16
N LEU A 16 -16.94 -2.40 1.00
CA LEU A 16 -15.99 -1.35 1.35
C LEU A 16 -15.14 -1.91 2.49
N ASN A 17 -13.86 -2.14 2.26
CA ASN A 17 -12.92 -2.55 3.30
C ASN A 17 -11.95 -1.40 3.59
N ILE A 18 -11.81 -1.06 4.87
CA ILE A 18 -10.87 -0.05 5.33
C ILE A 18 -9.89 -0.72 6.29
N VAL A 19 -8.59 -0.57 6.02
CA VAL A 19 -7.50 -1.08 6.87
C VAL A 19 -6.52 0.04 7.14
N PHE A 20 -6.02 0.11 8.36
CA PHE A 20 -5.05 1.09 8.80
C PHE A 20 -3.72 0.40 9.12
N VAL A 21 -2.71 0.64 8.29
CA VAL A 21 -1.41 -0.02 8.40
C VAL A 21 -0.39 0.95 9.00
N ARG A 22 0.39 0.48 9.98
CA ARG A 22 1.52 1.20 10.57
C ARG A 22 2.81 0.52 10.19
N VAL A 23 3.76 1.29 9.65
CA VAL A 23 5.10 0.82 9.30
C VAL A 23 6.12 1.72 9.98
N VAL A 24 6.70 1.24 11.08
CA VAL A 24 7.81 1.92 11.76
C VAL A 24 9.09 1.65 10.98
N LEU A 25 9.95 2.66 10.85
CA LEU A 25 11.19 2.58 10.07
C LEU A 25 12.35 3.29 10.78
N PRO A 26 13.60 2.76 10.68
CA PRO A 26 14.80 3.37 11.25
C PRO A 26 15.40 4.45 10.33
N CYS A 27 14.56 5.40 9.92
CA CYS A 27 14.94 6.56 9.13
C CYS A 27 14.10 7.78 9.51
N SER A 28 14.58 8.97 9.18
CA SER A 28 13.81 10.20 9.38
C SER A 28 12.70 10.34 8.33
N VAL A 29 11.74 11.22 8.60
CA VAL A 29 10.69 11.57 7.63
C VAL A 29 11.31 12.16 6.35
N GLU A 30 12.39 12.93 6.45
CA GLU A 30 13.08 13.53 5.31
C GLU A 30 13.86 12.48 4.50
N GLU A 31 14.58 11.57 5.16
CA GLU A 31 15.28 10.46 4.51
C GLU A 31 14.29 9.55 3.76
N TYR A 32 13.14 9.27 4.38
CA TYR A 32 12.08 8.48 3.78
C TYR A 32 11.55 9.09 2.49
N GLN A 33 11.40 10.42 2.41
CA GLN A 33 10.92 11.11 1.20
C GLN A 33 11.79 10.77 -0.01
N VAL A 34 13.11 10.79 0.17
CA VAL A 34 14.08 10.48 -0.88
C VAL A 34 14.10 8.97 -1.17
N GLY A 35 14.19 8.16 -0.11
CA GLY A 35 14.27 6.70 -0.22
C GLY A 35 13.04 6.07 -0.90
N GLN A 36 11.84 6.58 -0.61
CA GLN A 36 10.60 6.11 -1.23
C GLN A 36 10.60 6.37 -2.74
N LEU A 37 11.01 7.57 -3.18
CA LEU A 37 11.02 7.93 -4.60
C LEU A 37 12.00 7.05 -5.39
N PHE A 38 13.21 6.85 -4.84
CA PHE A 38 14.19 5.94 -5.41
C PHE A 38 13.66 4.51 -5.52
N SER A 39 13.10 3.98 -4.42
CA SER A 39 12.61 2.61 -4.38
C SER A 39 11.42 2.39 -5.33
N VAL A 40 10.55 3.39 -5.49
CA VAL A 40 9.45 3.35 -6.48
C VAL A 40 10.00 3.30 -7.91
N ALA A 41 11.07 4.05 -8.22
CA ALA A 41 11.69 4.05 -9.53
C ALA A 41 12.32 2.67 -9.84
N GLU A 42 13.12 2.13 -8.92
CA GLU A 42 13.75 0.81 -9.06
C GLU A 42 12.71 -0.31 -9.15
N ALA A 43 11.69 -0.29 -8.28
CA ALA A 43 10.59 -1.25 -8.37
C ALA A 43 9.84 -1.15 -9.71
N SER A 44 9.69 0.05 -10.27
CA SER A 44 9.04 0.24 -11.57
C SER A 44 9.88 -0.35 -12.71
N LYS A 45 11.20 -0.14 -12.68
CA LYS A 45 12.16 -0.71 -13.63
C LYS A 45 12.15 -2.24 -13.59
N ASN A 46 12.19 -2.83 -12.40
CA ASN A 46 12.16 -4.28 -12.21
C ASN A 46 10.83 -4.94 -12.62
N ASN A 47 9.77 -4.15 -12.75
CA ASN A 47 8.43 -4.63 -13.11
C ASN A 47 8.02 -4.39 -14.56
N THR A 48 8.92 -3.84 -15.40
CA THR A 48 8.63 -3.43 -16.79
C THR A 48 9.48 -4.25 -17.78
N GLY A 49 8.83 -4.92 -18.74
CA GLY A 49 9.50 -5.71 -19.79
C GLY A 49 8.54 -6.53 -20.66
N GLY A 50 8.88 -6.75 -21.94
CA GLY A 50 8.15 -7.68 -22.82
C GLY A 50 6.77 -7.22 -23.30
N GLY A 51 6.48 -5.91 -23.30
CA GLY A 51 5.16 -5.37 -23.65
C GLY A 51 4.17 -5.29 -22.48
N GLU A 52 4.62 -5.66 -21.28
CA GLU A 52 3.88 -5.58 -20.02
C GLU A 52 4.68 -4.75 -19.00
N GLY A 53 3.99 -4.01 -18.12
CA GLY A 53 4.69 -3.18 -17.13
C GLY A 53 3.91 -1.95 -16.68
N ILE A 54 4.68 -0.96 -16.22
CA ILE A 54 4.17 0.32 -15.74
C ILE A 54 4.43 1.37 -16.81
N GLU A 55 3.39 1.95 -17.36
CA GLU A 55 3.47 3.12 -18.23
C GLU A 55 3.28 4.38 -17.40
N VAL A 56 4.20 5.34 -17.49
CA VAL A 56 4.08 6.64 -16.82
C VAL A 56 3.51 7.64 -17.82
N LEU A 57 2.23 8.00 -17.66
CA LEU A 57 1.54 8.98 -18.51
C LEU A 57 1.82 10.42 -18.11
N LYS A 58 1.87 10.68 -16.80
CA LYS A 58 2.14 12.01 -16.24
C LYS A 58 3.05 11.90 -15.04
N ASN A 59 3.96 12.86 -14.94
CA ASN A 59 4.80 13.10 -13.79
C ASN A 59 5.13 14.59 -13.74
N GLU A 60 4.26 15.37 -13.08
CA GLU A 60 4.31 16.83 -13.10
C GLU A 60 4.03 17.41 -11.71
N PRO A 61 4.62 18.56 -11.35
CA PRO A 61 4.24 19.26 -10.14
C PRO A 61 2.77 19.71 -10.24
N TYR A 62 2.06 19.74 -9.11
CA TYR A 62 0.69 20.28 -9.03
C TYR A 62 0.54 21.25 -7.88
N GLN A 63 -0.46 22.13 -8.02
CA GLN A 63 -0.94 23.00 -6.96
C GLN A 63 -2.47 23.02 -7.01
N HIS A 64 -3.12 22.69 -5.90
CA HIS A 64 -4.58 22.66 -5.79
C HIS A 64 -5.02 23.02 -4.37
N GLU A 65 -5.91 24.00 -4.23
CA GLU A 65 -6.49 24.41 -2.93
C GLU A 65 -5.47 24.64 -1.79
N GLY A 66 -4.28 25.15 -2.13
CA GLY A 66 -3.20 25.39 -1.17
C GLY A 66 -2.27 24.19 -0.92
N GLU A 67 -2.65 23.00 -1.38
CA GLU A 67 -1.78 21.82 -1.44
C GLU A 67 -0.84 21.91 -2.65
N GLN A 68 0.44 21.61 -2.45
CA GLN A 68 1.46 21.57 -3.50
C GLN A 68 2.23 20.26 -3.40
N GLY A 69 2.59 19.69 -4.54
CA GLY A 69 3.28 18.42 -4.56
C GLY A 69 3.58 17.90 -5.95
N GLN A 70 3.84 16.60 -6.05
CA GLN A 70 4.03 15.89 -7.32
C GLN A 70 2.81 15.05 -7.66
N TYR A 71 2.29 15.23 -8.88
CA TYR A 71 1.22 14.41 -9.42
C TYR A 71 1.82 13.37 -10.38
N THR A 72 1.40 12.12 -10.23
CA THR A 72 1.72 11.06 -11.20
C THR A 72 0.47 10.34 -11.66
N HIS A 73 0.46 9.96 -12.93
CA HIS A 73 -0.55 9.06 -13.49
C HIS A 73 0.19 7.93 -14.19
N LYS A 74 0.00 6.71 -13.68
CA LYS A 74 0.58 5.49 -14.23
C LYS A 74 -0.51 4.52 -14.67
N ILE A 75 -0.22 3.74 -15.70
CA ILE A 75 -1.04 2.61 -16.13
C ILE A 75 -0.26 1.32 -15.85
N TYR A 76 -0.91 0.38 -15.18
CA TYR A 76 -0.36 -0.95 -14.94
C TYR A 76 -1.09 -1.96 -15.82
N HIS A 77 -0.32 -2.67 -16.64
CA HIS A 77 -0.80 -3.78 -17.46
C HIS A 77 -0.60 -5.10 -16.70
N LEU A 78 -1.67 -5.64 -16.11
CA LEU A 78 -1.59 -6.78 -15.17
C LEU A 78 -1.83 -8.15 -15.83
N GLN A 79 -1.84 -8.22 -17.16
CA GLN A 79 -2.30 -9.41 -17.88
C GLN A 79 -1.47 -10.67 -17.60
N SER A 80 -0.15 -10.59 -17.47
CA SER A 80 0.67 -11.71 -16.97
C SER A 80 0.62 -11.90 -15.46
N LYS A 81 0.44 -10.82 -14.69
CA LYS A 81 0.66 -10.77 -13.24
C LYS A 81 -0.53 -11.19 -12.37
N VAL A 82 -1.75 -11.26 -12.92
CA VAL A 82 -2.90 -11.78 -12.18
C VAL A 82 -2.99 -13.32 -12.25
N PRO A 83 -3.50 -13.99 -11.21
CA PRO A 83 -3.74 -15.42 -11.23
C PRO A 83 -4.57 -15.87 -12.45
N GLY A 84 -4.31 -17.08 -12.96
CA GLY A 84 -4.97 -17.60 -14.17
C GLY A 84 -6.50 -17.64 -14.10
N PHE A 85 -7.07 -17.87 -12.92
CA PHE A 85 -8.54 -17.82 -12.75
C PHE A 85 -9.09 -16.41 -12.99
N ILE A 86 -8.35 -15.34 -12.64
CA ILE A 86 -8.78 -13.97 -12.93
C ILE A 86 -8.73 -13.73 -14.44
N LYS A 87 -7.68 -14.17 -15.14
CA LYS A 87 -7.58 -14.04 -16.60
C LYS A 87 -8.73 -14.71 -17.35
N MET A 88 -9.20 -15.86 -16.86
CA MET A 88 -10.28 -16.63 -17.49
C MET A 88 -11.64 -15.92 -17.41
N PHE A 89 -11.87 -15.08 -16.39
CA PHE A 89 -13.12 -14.33 -16.21
C PHE A 89 -12.98 -12.85 -16.55
N ALA A 90 -11.76 -12.35 -16.76
CA ALA A 90 -11.45 -10.96 -17.04
C ALA A 90 -11.69 -10.65 -18.53
N PRO A 91 -12.71 -9.81 -18.87
CA PRO A 91 -12.87 -9.34 -20.23
C PRO A 91 -11.67 -8.49 -20.68
N GLU A 92 -11.48 -8.38 -21.99
CA GLU A 92 -10.38 -7.62 -22.58
C GLU A 92 -10.34 -6.18 -22.06
N GLY A 93 -9.15 -5.70 -21.68
CA GLY A 93 -8.96 -4.38 -21.05
C GLY A 93 -9.26 -4.30 -19.54
N SER A 94 -9.93 -5.29 -18.94
CA SER A 94 -10.24 -5.27 -17.49
C SER A 94 -9.03 -5.50 -16.58
N LEU A 95 -7.88 -5.86 -17.13
CA LEU A 95 -6.61 -6.05 -16.40
C LEU A 95 -5.66 -4.86 -16.50
N VAL A 96 -6.18 -3.71 -16.96
CA VAL A 96 -5.47 -2.44 -16.99
C VAL A 96 -5.97 -1.58 -15.82
N VAL A 97 -5.07 -1.15 -14.93
CA VAL A 97 -5.43 -0.26 -13.81
C VAL A 97 -4.68 1.04 -13.89
N HIS A 98 -5.38 2.14 -13.58
CA HIS A 98 -4.85 3.49 -13.59
C HIS A 98 -4.58 3.89 -12.16
N GLU A 99 -3.31 4.14 -11.85
CA GLU A 99 -2.88 4.74 -10.59
C GLU A 99 -2.72 6.24 -10.78
N ARG A 100 -3.39 7.03 -9.96
CA ARG A 100 -3.18 8.47 -9.85
C ARG A 100 -2.71 8.77 -8.43
N ALA A 101 -1.56 9.40 -8.30
CA ALA A 101 -0.99 9.73 -7.00
C ALA A 101 -0.68 11.22 -6.89
N TRP A 102 -1.06 11.79 -5.74
CA TRP A 102 -0.84 13.15 -5.29
C TRP A 102 0.10 13.07 -4.09
N ASN A 103 1.36 13.41 -4.30
CA ASN A 103 2.41 13.39 -3.28
C ASN A 103 2.66 14.82 -2.78
N ALA A 104 1.98 15.20 -1.70
CA ALA A 104 2.19 16.44 -0.96
C ALA A 104 2.87 16.12 0.37
N TYR A 105 4.07 15.55 0.27
CA TYR A 105 4.82 15.03 1.41
C TYR A 105 4.85 16.03 2.58
N PRO A 106 4.53 15.60 3.83
CA PRO A 106 4.48 14.22 4.32
C PRO A 106 3.14 13.50 4.14
N TYR A 107 2.18 14.07 3.42
CA TYR A 107 0.92 13.40 3.06
C TYR A 107 0.95 12.92 1.61
N CYS A 108 0.50 11.69 1.38
CA CYS A 108 0.37 11.14 0.03
C CYS A 108 -1.01 10.51 -0.15
N ARG A 109 -1.66 10.78 -1.28
CA ARG A 109 -2.90 10.11 -1.69
C ARG A 109 -2.68 9.40 -3.02
N THR A 110 -3.00 8.12 -3.08
CA THR A 110 -2.99 7.31 -4.30
C THR A 110 -4.38 6.73 -4.53
N VAL A 111 -4.88 6.82 -5.75
CA VAL A 111 -6.16 6.25 -6.18
C VAL A 111 -5.93 5.37 -7.40
N ILE A 112 -6.24 4.09 -7.26
CA ILE A 112 -6.16 3.08 -8.32
C ILE A 112 -7.59 2.78 -8.77
N THR A 113 -7.83 2.91 -10.07
CA THR A 113 -9.13 2.68 -10.71
C THR A 113 -8.99 1.74 -11.90
N ASN A 114 -10.10 1.16 -12.35
CA ASN A 114 -10.15 0.31 -13.53
C ASN A 114 -11.28 0.79 -14.44
N GLU A 115 -10.97 1.08 -15.70
CA GLU A 115 -11.96 1.67 -16.62
C GLU A 115 -13.15 0.74 -16.89
N TYR A 116 -12.91 -0.57 -16.93
CA TYR A 116 -13.95 -1.56 -17.14
C TYR A 116 -14.94 -1.62 -15.96
N MET A 117 -14.43 -1.67 -14.73
CA MET A 117 -15.26 -1.75 -13.51
C MET A 117 -15.86 -0.41 -13.08
N LYS A 118 -15.38 0.73 -13.61
CA LYS A 118 -15.89 2.06 -13.26
C LYS A 118 -15.96 2.25 -11.73
N ASP A 119 -17.11 2.67 -11.21
CA ASP A 119 -17.35 2.91 -9.78
C ASP A 119 -17.39 1.63 -8.93
N ASP A 120 -17.44 0.46 -9.56
CA ASP A 120 -17.45 -0.83 -8.86
C ASP A 120 -16.05 -1.27 -8.42
N PHE A 121 -14.98 -0.55 -8.79
CA PHE A 121 -13.63 -0.79 -8.26
C PHE A 121 -12.84 0.49 -7.99
N PHE A 122 -12.31 0.59 -6.78
CA PHE A 122 -11.15 1.43 -6.51
C PHE A 122 -10.31 0.89 -5.35
N VAL A 123 -9.03 1.23 -5.36
CA VAL A 123 -8.16 1.16 -4.18
C VAL A 123 -7.66 2.57 -3.92
N LYS A 124 -7.93 3.10 -2.72
CA LYS A 124 -7.42 4.39 -2.26
C LYS A 124 -6.45 4.14 -1.12
N ILE A 125 -5.25 4.72 -1.22
CA ILE A 125 -4.21 4.65 -0.20
C ILE A 125 -3.89 6.08 0.20
N GLU A 126 -4.18 6.42 1.44
CA GLU A 126 -3.85 7.72 2.04
C GLU A 126 -2.77 7.48 3.09
N THR A 127 -1.65 8.20 3.02
CA THR A 127 -0.51 7.98 3.91
C THR A 127 -0.09 9.25 4.58
N TRP A 128 0.04 9.22 5.91
CA TRP A 128 0.77 10.21 6.68
C TRP A 128 2.12 9.65 7.10
N HIS A 129 3.17 10.42 6.91
CA HIS A 129 4.52 10.13 7.42
C HIS A 129 4.76 11.01 8.63
N LYS A 130 4.97 10.42 9.81
CA LYS A 130 5.13 11.17 11.07
C LYS A 130 6.43 10.75 11.79
N PRO A 131 7.10 11.68 12.48
CA PRO A 131 8.33 11.41 13.24
C PRO A 131 7.98 10.82 14.60
N ASP A 132 7.40 9.62 14.61
CA ASP A 132 7.03 8.87 15.82
C ASP A 132 7.18 7.34 15.58
N LEU A 133 6.81 6.55 16.59
CA LEU A 133 6.91 5.09 16.57
C LEU A 133 5.57 4.37 16.34
N GLY A 134 4.59 5.01 15.70
CA GLY A 134 3.32 4.36 15.37
C GLY A 134 2.25 4.44 16.47
N GLU A 135 2.33 5.45 17.34
CA GLU A 135 1.47 5.61 18.52
C GLU A 135 0.18 6.39 18.23
N GLN A 136 0.11 7.12 17.11
CA GLN A 136 -1.05 7.95 16.79
C GLN A 136 -2.25 7.11 16.31
N GLU A 137 -3.38 7.27 16.98
CA GLU A 137 -4.67 6.72 16.56
C GLU A 137 -5.36 7.67 15.57
N ASN A 138 -6.02 7.11 14.55
CA ASN A 138 -6.87 7.85 13.61
C ASN A 138 -6.27 9.15 13.03
N VAL A 139 -4.98 9.15 12.67
CA VAL A 139 -4.27 10.33 12.11
C VAL A 139 -4.91 10.89 10.83
N HIS A 140 -5.74 10.10 10.15
CA HIS A 140 -6.50 10.51 8.95
C HIS A 140 -7.84 11.19 9.25
N GLY A 141 -8.24 11.27 10.53
CA GLY A 141 -9.45 11.98 10.95
C GLY A 141 -10.75 11.34 10.47
N LEU A 142 -10.83 10.01 10.43
CA LEU A 142 -12.08 9.30 10.15
C LEU A 142 -13.11 9.58 11.25
N ASP A 143 -14.39 9.56 10.90
CA ASP A 143 -15.46 9.65 11.88
C ASP A 143 -15.47 8.43 12.80
N ALA A 144 -16.02 8.59 14.01
CA ALA A 144 -15.99 7.55 15.04
C ALA A 144 -16.71 6.26 14.63
N ASP A 145 -17.77 6.37 13.80
CA ASP A 145 -18.52 5.21 13.33
C ASP A 145 -17.74 4.41 12.30
N THR A 146 -16.99 5.07 11.43
CA THR A 146 -16.07 4.39 10.51
C THR A 146 -14.88 3.80 11.28
N TRP A 147 -14.24 4.58 12.14
CA TRP A 147 -12.98 4.20 12.81
C TRP A 147 -13.10 2.94 13.67
N LYS A 148 -14.24 2.73 14.36
CA LYS A 148 -14.44 1.57 15.24
C LYS A 148 -14.36 0.23 14.51
N ASP A 149 -14.64 0.21 13.21
CA ASP A 149 -14.66 -0.98 12.37
C ASP A 149 -13.35 -1.13 11.55
N VAL A 150 -12.39 -0.20 11.71
CA VAL A 150 -11.11 -0.23 11.01
C VAL A 150 -10.15 -1.20 11.71
N GLU A 151 -9.68 -2.20 10.96
CA GLU A 151 -8.60 -3.07 11.40
C GLU A 151 -7.26 -2.32 11.37
N VAL A 152 -6.55 -2.30 12.51
CA VAL A 152 -5.19 -1.79 12.61
C VAL A 152 -4.19 -2.93 12.44
N VAL A 153 -3.28 -2.79 11.49
CA VAL A 153 -2.23 -3.77 11.18
C VAL A 153 -0.86 -3.14 11.37
N HIS A 154 0.02 -3.79 12.13
CA HIS A 154 1.41 -3.37 12.29
C HIS A 154 2.29 -4.23 11.41
N ILE A 155 3.08 -3.59 10.55
CA ILE A 155 4.11 -4.26 9.76
C ILE A 155 5.44 -4.13 10.49
N ASP A 156 6.10 -5.26 10.71
CA ASP A 156 7.45 -5.31 11.25
C ASP A 156 8.43 -5.75 10.15
N ILE A 157 9.24 -4.81 9.68
CA ILE A 157 10.20 -5.06 8.59
C ILE A 157 11.37 -5.97 9.03
N GLY A 158 11.59 -6.16 10.33
CA GLY A 158 12.58 -7.11 10.85
C GLY A 158 12.02 -8.51 11.11
N ASP A 159 10.70 -8.71 10.95
CA ASP A 159 10.03 -9.98 11.24
C ASP A 159 9.89 -10.85 9.97
N ARG A 160 10.78 -11.82 9.83
CA ARG A 160 10.78 -12.78 8.72
C ARG A 160 9.45 -13.54 8.58
N THR A 161 8.68 -13.71 9.65
CA THR A 161 7.41 -14.46 9.61
C THR A 161 6.30 -13.72 8.85
N GLN A 162 6.45 -12.40 8.64
CA GLN A 162 5.52 -11.58 7.87
C GLN A 162 5.77 -11.62 6.36
N VAL A 163 6.85 -12.27 5.93
CA VAL A 163 7.21 -12.44 4.51
C VAL A 163 6.98 -13.90 4.10
N SER A 164 6.32 -14.11 2.97
CA SER A 164 6.13 -15.48 2.44
C SER A 164 7.42 -16.02 1.84
N ASP A 165 7.61 -17.34 1.88
CA ASP A 165 8.82 -17.98 1.33
C ASP A 165 9.01 -17.69 -0.15
N ASP A 166 7.92 -17.57 -0.92
CA ASP A 166 7.96 -17.23 -2.35
C ASP A 166 8.48 -15.80 -2.62
N ASP A 167 8.31 -14.88 -1.67
CA ASP A 167 8.76 -13.49 -1.80
C ASP A 167 10.09 -13.22 -1.07
N TYR A 168 10.59 -14.17 -0.27
CA TYR A 168 11.76 -13.95 0.55
C TYR A 168 13.03 -13.91 -0.29
N LYS A 169 13.83 -12.86 -0.08
CA LYS A 169 15.17 -12.74 -0.63
C LYS A 169 16.14 -12.32 0.47
N PRO A 170 17.21 -13.09 0.75
CA PRO A 170 18.16 -12.77 1.81
C PRO A 170 18.84 -11.39 1.65
N ASP A 171 19.06 -10.95 0.42
CA ASP A 171 19.64 -9.65 0.07
C ASP A 171 18.68 -8.47 0.27
N GLU A 172 17.38 -8.75 0.47
CA GLU A 172 16.34 -7.77 0.77
C GLU A 172 15.89 -7.84 2.24
N ASP A 173 16.57 -8.62 3.10
CA ASP A 173 16.19 -8.88 4.50
C ASP A 173 16.81 -7.85 5.47
N PRO A 174 16.02 -6.95 6.09
CA PRO A 174 16.52 -5.97 7.05
C PRO A 174 17.14 -6.58 8.31
N ALA A 175 16.79 -7.82 8.66
CA ALA A 175 17.38 -8.54 9.78
C ALA A 175 18.80 -9.08 9.45
N LEU A 176 19.21 -9.06 8.18
CA LEU A 176 20.54 -9.45 7.72
C LEU A 176 21.37 -8.27 7.19
N PHE A 177 20.71 -7.17 6.80
CA PHE A 177 21.34 -6.01 6.20
C PHE A 177 21.97 -5.06 7.23
N LYS A 178 23.18 -4.57 6.96
CA LYS A 178 23.82 -3.48 7.69
C LYS A 178 24.33 -2.41 6.72
N SER A 179 23.90 -1.17 6.93
CA SER A 179 24.33 -0.04 6.10
C SER A 179 25.78 0.33 6.38
N LEU A 180 26.63 0.33 5.35
CA LEU A 180 28.03 0.78 5.48
C LEU A 180 28.16 2.30 5.67
N LYS A 181 27.17 3.08 5.21
CA LYS A 181 27.20 4.55 5.24
C LYS A 181 26.69 5.12 6.58
N THR A 182 25.73 4.44 7.21
CA THR A 182 25.02 4.93 8.40
C THR A 182 25.14 4.04 9.62
N ASP A 183 25.75 2.85 9.48
CA ASP A 183 25.87 1.80 10.51
C ASP A 183 24.53 1.24 11.03
N ARG A 184 23.40 1.65 10.46
CA ARG A 184 22.06 1.14 10.83
C ARG A 184 21.87 -0.30 10.39
N GLY A 185 21.11 -1.05 11.19
CA GLY A 185 20.91 -2.49 11.01
C GLY A 185 22.09 -3.32 11.52
N PRO A 186 21.95 -4.66 11.57
CA PRO A 186 20.74 -5.44 11.25
C PRO A 186 19.60 -5.23 12.26
N LEU A 187 18.37 -5.40 11.80
CA LEU A 187 17.17 -5.27 12.63
C LEU A 187 16.86 -6.59 13.32
N GLY A 188 17.42 -6.77 14.53
CA GLY A 188 17.10 -7.93 15.38
C GLY A 188 15.68 -7.89 15.97
N PRO A 189 15.23 -8.93 16.69
CA PRO A 189 13.85 -9.03 17.20
C PRO A 189 13.41 -7.86 18.10
N ASP A 190 14.34 -7.20 18.78
CA ASP A 190 14.09 -6.08 19.69
C ASP A 190 14.37 -4.70 19.06
N TRP A 191 14.60 -4.62 17.74
CA TRP A 191 15.09 -3.40 17.07
C TRP A 191 14.21 -2.18 17.32
N LYS A 192 12.88 -2.32 17.43
CA LYS A 192 11.97 -1.20 17.75
C LYS A 192 12.20 -0.65 19.16
N ARG A 193 12.47 -1.53 20.13
CA ARG A 193 12.79 -1.13 21.51
C ARG A 193 14.15 -0.46 21.55
N GLU A 194 15.13 -0.98 20.81
CA GLU A 194 16.46 -0.37 20.70
C GLU A 194 16.40 1.01 20.03
N LEU A 195 15.61 1.13 18.96
CA LEU A 195 15.36 2.39 18.25
C LEU A 195 14.72 3.44 19.17
N ALA A 196 13.72 3.05 19.98
CA ALA A 196 13.07 3.95 20.94
C ALA A 196 14.02 4.46 22.04
N ASN A 197 15.10 3.74 22.34
CA ASN A 197 16.08 4.09 23.37
C ASN A 197 17.34 4.75 22.79
N ASN A 198 17.40 5.00 21.48
CA ASN A 198 18.56 5.56 20.80
C ASN A 198 18.23 6.93 20.19
N GLU A 199 18.60 8.01 20.89
CA GLU A 199 18.35 9.39 20.44
C GLU A 199 19.10 9.76 19.14
N ASP A 200 20.19 9.06 18.84
CA ASP A 200 21.01 9.31 17.64
C ASP A 200 20.47 8.59 16.39
N CYS A 201 19.51 7.67 16.55
CA CYS A 201 18.93 6.93 15.44
C CYS A 201 17.56 7.53 15.06
N PRO A 202 17.42 8.13 13.87
CA PRO A 202 16.16 8.71 13.47
C PRO A 202 15.12 7.61 13.21
N HIS A 203 13.87 7.95 13.46
CA HIS A 203 12.76 7.05 13.28
C HIS A 203 11.52 7.78 12.77
N MET A 204 10.67 7.02 12.10
CA MET A 204 9.40 7.52 11.60
C MET A 204 8.39 6.38 11.49
N CYS A 205 7.11 6.74 11.38
CA CYS A 205 6.04 5.79 11.06
C CYS A 205 5.25 6.28 9.85
N ALA A 206 5.07 5.38 8.88
CA ALA A 206 4.13 5.55 7.78
C ALA A 206 2.75 4.96 8.16
N TYR A 207 1.76 5.84 8.28
CA TYR A 207 0.37 5.51 8.61
C TYR A 207 -0.45 5.43 7.33
N LYS A 208 -0.61 4.23 6.77
CA LYS A 208 -1.30 3.99 5.49
C LYS A 208 -2.75 3.56 5.74
N LEU A 209 -3.69 4.44 5.42
CA LEU A 209 -5.11 4.13 5.35
C LEU A 209 -5.44 3.57 3.96
N VAL A 210 -5.80 2.30 3.90
CA VAL A 210 -6.14 1.60 2.65
C VAL A 210 -7.63 1.37 2.60
N THR A 211 -8.31 2.02 1.68
CA THR A 211 -9.72 1.81 1.37
C THR A 211 -9.86 1.05 0.06
N VAL A 212 -10.56 -0.07 0.08
CA VAL A 212 -10.80 -0.89 -1.10
C VAL A 212 -12.30 -1.04 -1.32
N LYS A 213 -12.74 -0.70 -2.52
CA LYS A 213 -14.07 -1.02 -3.02
C LYS A 213 -13.90 -1.98 -4.19
N PHE A 214 -14.59 -3.12 -4.13
CA PHE A 214 -14.63 -4.06 -5.23
C PHE A 214 -15.99 -4.75 -5.27
N ARG A 215 -16.74 -4.55 -6.35
CA ARG A 215 -18.07 -5.12 -6.55
C ARG A 215 -18.08 -5.92 -7.84
N TRP A 216 -17.79 -7.21 -7.73
CA TRP A 216 -17.88 -8.16 -8.84
C TRP A 216 -18.74 -9.36 -8.46
N TRP A 217 -19.86 -9.54 -9.16
CA TRP A 217 -20.77 -10.67 -8.95
C TRP A 217 -20.07 -12.02 -9.24
N GLY A 218 -19.96 -12.89 -8.22
CA GLY A 218 -19.43 -14.25 -8.36
C GLY A 218 -17.94 -14.47 -8.03
N LEU A 219 -17.13 -13.41 -7.82
CA LEU A 219 -15.69 -13.53 -7.48
C LEU A 219 -15.29 -12.94 -6.12
N GLN A 220 -16.28 -12.47 -5.36
CA GLN A 220 -16.13 -11.65 -4.17
C GLN A 220 -15.15 -12.23 -3.12
N GLY A 221 -15.42 -13.44 -2.59
CA GLY A 221 -14.57 -14.04 -1.55
C GLY A 221 -13.17 -14.49 -2.00
N ARG A 222 -12.92 -14.68 -3.31
CA ARG A 222 -11.59 -15.03 -3.83
C ARG A 222 -10.74 -13.78 -4.08
N VAL A 223 -11.38 -12.70 -4.52
CA VAL A 223 -10.71 -11.41 -4.70
C VAL A 223 -10.42 -10.75 -3.35
N GLU A 224 -11.26 -10.95 -2.32
CA GLU A 224 -10.96 -10.55 -0.94
C GLU A 224 -9.64 -11.14 -0.43
N LYS A 225 -9.44 -12.46 -0.57
CA LYS A 225 -8.18 -13.12 -0.21
C LYS A 225 -6.99 -12.62 -1.04
N PHE A 226 -7.22 -12.25 -2.30
CA PHE A 226 -6.18 -11.67 -3.16
C PHE A 226 -5.81 -10.25 -2.72
N ILE A 227 -6.80 -9.41 -2.40
CA ILE A 227 -6.58 -8.06 -1.87
C ILE A 227 -5.87 -8.14 -0.51
N GLN A 228 -6.25 -9.07 0.37
CA GLN A 228 -5.54 -9.33 1.62
C GLN A 228 -4.07 -9.70 1.40
N LYS A 229 -3.75 -10.54 0.39
CA LYS A 229 -2.36 -10.81 0.00
C LYS A 229 -1.65 -9.56 -0.53
N ILE A 230 -2.33 -8.69 -1.29
CA ILE A 230 -1.76 -7.40 -1.72
C ILE A 230 -1.49 -6.49 -0.52
N ARG A 231 -2.33 -6.48 0.53
CA ARG A 231 -2.11 -5.69 1.77
C ARG A 231 -0.75 -5.99 2.40
N GLN A 232 -0.32 -7.26 2.38
CA GLN A 232 0.99 -7.69 2.85
C GLN A 232 2.12 -7.37 1.84
N LYS A 233 1.91 -7.65 0.54
CA LYS A 233 2.96 -7.54 -0.50
C LYS A 233 3.24 -6.13 -1.01
N GLY A 234 2.24 -5.25 -1.07
CA GLY A 234 2.34 -3.88 -1.63
C GLY A 234 3.20 -2.92 -0.80
N THR A 235 3.60 -3.34 0.41
CA THR A 235 4.44 -2.56 1.32
C THR A 235 5.91 -2.95 1.23
N VAL A 236 6.21 -4.22 0.93
CA VAL A 236 7.58 -4.76 0.87
C VAL A 236 8.31 -4.34 -0.40
N ARG A 237 7.61 -4.26 -1.55
CA ARG A 237 8.24 -3.95 -2.85
C ARG A 237 8.69 -2.50 -3.05
N GLY A 238 8.37 -1.61 -2.11
CA GLY A 238 8.75 -0.19 -2.17
C GLY A 238 9.97 0.18 -1.33
N MET A 239 10.74 -0.77 -0.80
CA MET A 239 11.83 -0.50 0.17
C MET A 239 13.05 -1.43 0.04
N THR A 240 13.32 -1.97 -1.15
CA THR A 240 14.53 -2.77 -1.37
C THR A 240 15.57 -1.92 -2.10
N VAL A 241 16.64 -1.62 -1.37
CA VAL A 241 17.81 -0.82 -1.76
C VAL A 241 18.53 -1.48 -2.94
N GLY A 242 18.90 -0.66 -3.93
CA GLY A 242 19.95 -0.98 -4.88
C GLY A 242 21.13 -0.05 -4.61
N ASP A 243 22.29 -0.64 -4.40
CA ASP A 243 23.55 0.04 -4.10
C ASP A 243 24.05 0.91 -5.26
N GLU A 244 24.40 2.16 -4.94
CA GLU A 244 25.72 2.77 -5.21
C GLU A 244 26.16 3.57 -3.96
#